data_AF-A0A2S6SBA2-F1
#
_entry.id   AF-A0A2S6SBA2-F1
#
_cell.length_a   1.000
_cell.length_b   1.000
_cell.length_c   1.000
_cell.angle_alpha   90.00
_cell.angle_beta   90.00
_cell.angle_gamma   90.00
#
_symmetry.space_group_name_H-M   'P 1'
#
loop_
_entity.id
_entity.type
_entity.pdbx_description
1 polymer ?
#
loop_
_entity_poly.entity_id
_entity_poly.type
_entity_poly.pdbx_seq_one_letter_code
_entity_poly.pdbx_strand_id
1 'polypeptide(L)'
;MKSYFFLLIFLCVSCFEKNTDIDRLNNAANNPFRKDSNKIRDKYRNPIDTLTFFEISRDKKILEIVPGSGWYSEIISHYMKNTKNFTVAIYDKPPVKILNKIQDEFINYFSLNKDKFG
;
A
#
# COMPACT_ATOMS: atom_id res chain seq x y z
N MET A 1 -28.98 -23.94 -37.17
CA MET A 1 -29.25 -23.71 -35.72
C MET A 1 -28.02 -24.10 -34.87
N LYS A 2 -26.88 -23.42 -35.00
CA LYS A 2 -25.69 -23.61 -34.16
C LYS A 2 -24.81 -22.36 -34.30
N SER A 3 -24.97 -21.34 -33.46
CA SER A 3 -23.95 -20.27 -33.40
C SER A 3 -24.07 -19.25 -32.25
N TYR A 4 -25.19 -19.16 -31.54
CA TYR A 4 -25.34 -18.08 -30.54
C TYR A 4 -25.13 -18.53 -29.09
N PHE A 5 -24.96 -19.83 -28.82
CA PHE A 5 -24.83 -20.33 -27.45
C PHE A 5 -23.45 -20.03 -26.83
N PHE A 6 -22.42 -19.80 -27.64
CA PHE A 6 -21.07 -19.52 -27.15
C PHE A 6 -20.82 -18.04 -26.83
N LEU A 7 -21.69 -17.13 -27.32
CA LEU A 7 -21.49 -15.68 -27.17
C LEU A 7 -22.11 -15.10 -25.87
N LEU A 8 -22.96 -15.87 -25.19
CA LEU A 8 -23.65 -15.44 -23.97
C LEU A 8 -22.93 -15.78 -22.66
N ILE A 9 -21.91 -16.64 -22.70
CA ILE A 9 -21.12 -17.03 -21.52
C ILE A 9 -20.02 -15.99 -21.21
N PHE A 10 -19.63 -15.17 -22.18
CA PHE A 10 -18.51 -14.23 -22.02
C PHE A 10 -18.88 -12.91 -21.32
N LEU A 11 -20.17 -12.58 -21.20
CA LEU A 11 -20.61 -11.26 -20.70
C LEU A 11 -20.78 -11.18 -19.17
N CYS A 12 -20.65 -12.29 -18.44
CA CYS A 12 -21.06 -12.36 -17.02
C CYS A 12 -19.89 -12.30 -16.01
N VAL A 13 -18.64 -12.13 -16.44
CA VAL A 13 -17.45 -12.29 -15.57
C VAL A 13 -16.92 -10.97 -14.98
N SER A 14 -17.52 -9.82 -15.25
CA SER A 14 -16.90 -8.51 -14.98
C SER A 14 -17.16 -7.89 -13.59
N CYS A 15 -17.76 -8.57 -12.62
CA CYS A 15 -18.21 -7.90 -11.37
C CYS A 15 -17.61 -8.41 -10.04
N PHE A 16 -16.51 -9.17 -10.01
CA PHE A 16 -15.98 -9.76 -8.76
C PHE A 16 -14.60 -9.24 -8.29
N GLU A 17 -14.26 -7.96 -8.49
CA GLU A 17 -12.94 -7.44 -8.09
C GLU A 17 -12.93 -6.69 -6.73
N LYS A 18 -13.94 -5.88 -6.41
CA LYS A 18 -13.86 -4.90 -5.29
C LYS A 18 -13.66 -5.51 -3.89
N ASN A 19 -14.26 -6.65 -3.57
CA ASN A 19 -14.07 -7.28 -2.25
C ASN A 19 -12.62 -7.75 -2.04
N THR A 20 -11.91 -8.09 -3.12
CA THR A 20 -10.55 -8.62 -3.02
C THR A 20 -9.52 -7.57 -2.63
N ASP A 21 -9.73 -6.30 -2.98
CA ASP A 21 -8.78 -5.22 -2.65
C ASP A 21 -8.87 -4.80 -1.19
N ILE A 22 -10.07 -4.70 -0.64
CA ILE A 22 -10.27 -4.42 0.79
C ILE A 22 -9.66 -5.57 1.63
N ASP A 23 -9.86 -6.83 1.23
CA ASP A 23 -9.22 -7.98 1.90
C ASP A 23 -7.69 -7.92 1.83
N ARG A 24 -7.13 -7.55 0.68
CA ARG A 24 -5.67 -7.34 0.53
C ARG A 24 -5.17 -6.20 1.39
N LEU A 25 -5.88 -5.07 1.48
CA LEU A 25 -5.53 -3.95 2.35
C LEU A 25 -5.59 -4.36 3.82
N ASN A 26 -6.62 -5.11 4.23
CA ASN A 26 -6.73 -5.68 5.57
C ASN A 26 -5.55 -6.59 5.89
N ASN A 27 -5.17 -7.49 4.98
CA ASN A 27 -4.00 -8.34 5.15
C ASN A 27 -2.70 -7.53 5.27
N ALA A 28 -2.56 -6.45 4.49
CA ALA A 28 -1.40 -5.56 4.57
C ALA A 28 -1.34 -4.78 5.88
N ALA A 29 -2.47 -4.25 6.37
CA ALA A 29 -2.52 -3.57 7.66
C ALA A 29 -2.23 -4.54 8.82
N ASN A 30 -2.66 -5.80 8.71
CA ASN A 30 -2.41 -6.83 9.72
C ASN A 30 -1.07 -7.58 9.53
N ASN A 31 -0.21 -7.14 8.63
CA ASN A 31 1.07 -7.82 8.38
C ASN A 31 1.90 -7.89 9.67
N PRO A 32 2.33 -9.11 10.10
CA PRO A 32 3.05 -9.31 11.35
C PRO A 32 4.40 -8.57 11.41
N PHE A 33 5.03 -8.29 10.26
CA PHE A 33 6.31 -7.59 10.16
C PHE A 33 6.23 -6.07 10.39
N ARG A 34 5.03 -5.48 10.45
CA ARG A 34 4.85 -4.07 10.83
C ARG A 34 5.35 -3.84 12.26
N LYS A 35 5.93 -2.66 12.52
CA LYS A 35 6.30 -2.29 13.89
C LYS A 35 5.07 -2.28 14.81
N ASP A 36 5.17 -2.87 15.99
CA ASP A 36 4.04 -2.87 16.93
C ASP A 36 3.65 -1.45 17.37
N SER A 37 4.63 -0.54 17.47
CA SER A 37 4.37 0.89 17.71
C SER A 37 3.57 1.56 16.59
N ASN A 38 3.67 1.05 15.35
CA ASN A 38 2.82 1.48 14.25
C ASN A 38 1.43 0.84 14.33
N LYS A 39 1.31 -0.47 14.59
CA LYS A 39 0.00 -1.15 14.70
C LYS A 39 -0.90 -0.53 15.78
N ILE A 40 -0.36 -0.18 16.95
CA ILE A 40 -1.13 0.42 18.07
C ILE A 40 -1.81 1.75 17.67
N ARG A 41 -1.28 2.43 16.64
CA ARG A 41 -1.79 3.70 16.15
C ARG A 41 -2.99 3.54 15.20
N ASP A 42 -3.26 2.34 14.70
CA ASP A 42 -4.29 2.06 13.70
C ASP A 42 -5.69 2.40 14.21
N LYS A 43 -6.01 2.12 15.49
CA LYS A 43 -7.29 2.47 16.11
C LYS A 43 -7.62 3.98 16.10
N TYR A 44 -6.61 4.83 15.92
CA TYR A 44 -6.78 6.28 15.86
C TYR A 44 -6.65 6.84 14.44
N ARG A 45 -6.07 6.05 13.53
CA ARG A 45 -5.75 6.48 12.16
C ARG A 45 -6.67 5.88 11.11
N ASN A 46 -7.38 4.80 11.45
CA ASN A 46 -8.31 4.11 10.56
C ASN A 46 -7.71 3.88 9.16
N PRO A 47 -6.59 3.13 9.04
CA PRO A 47 -5.85 2.99 7.78
C PRO A 47 -6.71 2.47 6.64
N ILE A 48 -7.56 1.48 6.92
CA ILE A 48 -8.37 0.82 5.90
C ILE A 48 -9.39 1.80 5.32
N ASP A 49 -10.12 2.50 6.18
CA ASP A 49 -11.10 3.50 5.74
C ASP A 49 -10.42 4.63 4.97
N THR A 50 -9.26 5.10 5.44
CA THR A 50 -8.50 6.17 4.78
C THR A 50 -7.99 5.74 3.40
N LEU A 51 -7.35 4.58 3.29
CA LEU A 51 -6.81 4.08 2.02
C LEU A 51 -7.92 3.69 1.04
N THR A 52 -9.06 3.23 1.55
CA THR A 52 -10.27 2.97 0.75
C THR A 52 -10.89 4.26 0.24
N PHE A 53 -10.95 5.31 1.06
CA PHE A 53 -11.44 6.63 0.65
C PHE A 53 -10.59 7.23 -0.47
N PHE A 54 -9.26 7.06 -0.42
CA PHE A 54 -8.35 7.46 -1.51
C PHE A 54 -8.37 6.52 -2.71
N GLU A 55 -9.20 5.46 -2.66
CA GLU A 55 -9.33 4.44 -3.69
C GLU A 55 -7.96 3.87 -4.11
N ILE A 56 -7.09 3.60 -3.13
CA ILE A 56 -5.80 2.96 -3.40
C ILE A 56 -6.06 1.61 -4.07
N SER A 57 -5.34 1.35 -5.16
CA SER A 57 -5.44 0.12 -5.93
C SER A 57 -4.10 -0.28 -6.50
N ARG A 58 -3.86 -1.58 -6.68
CA ARG A 58 -2.56 -2.12 -7.14
C ARG A 58 -2.19 -1.74 -8.56
N ASP A 59 -3.14 -1.33 -9.40
CA ASP A 59 -2.94 -0.85 -10.77
C ASP A 59 -2.58 0.65 -10.83
N LYS A 60 -2.95 1.44 -9.82
CA LYS A 60 -2.64 2.88 -9.71
C LYS A 60 -1.21 3.11 -9.26
N LYS A 61 -0.53 4.12 -9.82
CA LYS A 61 0.77 4.60 -9.34
C LYS A 61 0.57 5.50 -8.13
N ILE A 62 1.11 5.10 -6.99
CA ILE A 62 0.99 5.79 -5.70
C ILE A 62 2.33 6.43 -5.34
N LEU A 63 2.28 7.72 -5.02
CA LEU A 63 3.40 8.49 -4.51
C LEU A 63 3.12 8.89 -3.06
N GLU A 64 3.92 8.40 -2.11
CA GLU A 64 3.93 8.89 -0.73
C GLU A 64 4.99 9.99 -0.59
N ILE A 65 4.57 11.18 -0.17
CA ILE A 65 5.45 12.34 -0.03
C ILE A 65 5.78 12.50 1.46
N VAL A 66 7.07 12.47 1.79
CA VAL A 66 7.61 12.65 3.15
C VAL A 66 6.94 11.68 4.15
N PRO A 67 7.31 10.39 4.12
CA PRO A 67 6.61 9.31 4.83
C PRO A 67 6.76 9.35 6.38
N GLY A 68 7.55 10.29 6.89
CA GLY A 68 7.93 10.33 8.30
C GLY A 68 8.59 9.02 8.74
N SER A 69 8.08 8.39 9.79
CA SER A 69 8.57 7.10 10.28
C SER A 69 8.04 5.88 9.52
N GLY A 70 7.30 6.07 8.42
CA GLY A 70 6.88 5.02 7.49
C GLY A 70 5.62 4.25 7.87
N TRP A 71 4.71 4.85 8.64
CA TRP A 71 3.50 4.17 9.10
C TRP A 71 2.60 3.69 7.95
N TYR A 72 2.33 4.55 6.96
CA TYR A 72 1.59 4.17 5.76
C TYR A 72 2.46 3.32 4.83
N SER A 73 3.75 3.65 4.71
CA SER A 73 4.69 2.90 3.88
C SER A 73 4.70 1.41 4.19
N GLU A 74 4.68 1.01 5.46
CA GLU A 74 4.61 -0.41 5.85
C GLU A 74 3.36 -1.13 5.32
N ILE A 75 2.22 -0.45 5.28
CA ILE A 75 0.94 -0.99 4.78
C ILE A 75 0.96 -1.01 3.25
N ILE A 76 1.23 0.14 2.65
CA ILE A 76 1.13 0.34 1.20
C ILE A 76 2.18 -0.51 0.47
N SER A 77 3.40 -0.61 0.99
CA SER A 77 4.44 -1.40 0.33
C SER A 77 4.08 -2.90 0.32
N HIS A 78 3.48 -3.43 1.39
CA HIS A 78 3.00 -4.80 1.41
C HIS A 78 1.81 -5.01 0.48
N TYR A 79 0.84 -4.10 0.48
CA TYR A 79 -0.30 -4.14 -0.46
C TYR A 79 0.18 -4.11 -1.93
N MET A 80 1.23 -3.35 -2.20
CA MET A 80 1.84 -3.17 -3.52
C MET A 80 2.93 -4.21 -3.84
N LYS A 81 3.11 -5.24 -3.01
CA LYS A 81 4.13 -6.27 -3.25
C LYS A 81 3.97 -6.88 -4.65
N ASN A 82 5.10 -7.10 -5.32
CA ASN A 82 5.21 -7.57 -6.71
C ASN A 82 4.66 -6.60 -7.79
N THR A 83 4.33 -5.36 -7.44
CA THR A 83 4.07 -4.29 -8.41
C THR A 83 5.27 -3.34 -8.49
N LYS A 84 5.26 -2.41 -9.45
CA LYS A 84 6.19 -1.27 -9.52
C LYS A 84 5.47 0.06 -9.29
N ASN A 85 4.33 0.01 -8.59
CA ASN A 85 3.36 1.08 -8.54
C ASN A 85 3.39 1.88 -7.23
N PHE A 86 4.37 1.66 -6.36
CA PHE A 86 4.56 2.45 -5.15
C PHE A 86 5.92 3.15 -5.18
N THR A 87 5.92 4.44 -4.91
CA THR A 87 7.14 5.26 -4.83
C THR A 87 7.04 6.19 -3.64
N VAL A 88 8.17 6.43 -2.99
CA VAL A 88 8.29 7.36 -1.87
C VAL A 88 9.16 8.53 -2.32
N ALA A 89 8.67 9.75 -2.14
CA ALA A 89 9.43 10.96 -2.34
C ALA A 89 9.90 11.53 -0.99
N ILE A 90 11.19 11.82 -0.91
CA ILE A 90 11.84 12.48 0.23
C ILE A 90 12.57 13.75 -0.25
N TYR A 91 12.98 14.61 0.66
CA TYR A 91 13.78 15.78 0.30
C TYR A 91 15.21 15.38 -0.03
N ASP A 92 15.73 15.92 -1.13
CA ASP A 92 17.18 15.92 -1.43
C ASP A 92 17.94 16.79 -0.41
N LYS A 93 17.43 18.01 -0.17
CA LYS A 93 17.94 18.94 0.86
C LYS A 93 16.83 19.29 1.85
N PRO A 94 16.76 18.61 3.01
CA PRO A 94 15.67 18.82 3.95
C PRO A 94 15.68 20.25 4.52
N PRO A 95 14.51 20.92 4.58
CA PRO A 95 14.43 22.32 5.01
C PRO A 95 14.70 22.52 6.51
N VAL A 96 14.66 21.45 7.31
CA VAL A 96 14.95 21.49 8.75
C VAL A 96 15.81 20.31 9.16
N LYS A 97 16.72 20.53 10.13
CA LYS A 97 17.72 19.53 10.54
C LYS A 97 17.10 18.19 10.97
N ILE A 98 15.96 18.23 11.67
CA ILE A 98 15.28 17.03 12.16
C ILE A 98 14.82 16.08 11.03
N LEU A 99 14.51 16.61 9.85
CA LEU A 99 14.09 15.79 8.72
C LEU A 99 15.21 14.92 8.16
N ASN A 100 16.49 15.33 8.30
CA ASN A 100 17.62 14.47 7.93
C ASN A 100 17.56 13.17 8.73
N LYS A 101 17.47 13.28 10.06
CA LYS A 101 17.38 12.12 10.96
C LYS A 101 16.18 11.23 10.61
N ILE A 102 15.00 11.82 10.40
CA ILE A 102 13.79 11.05 10.08
C ILE A 102 13.93 10.32 8.75
N GLN A 103 14.46 10.97 7.71
CA GLN A 103 14.69 10.35 6.40
C GLN A 103 15.74 9.24 6.48
N ASP A 104 16.82 9.45 7.21
CA ASP A 104 17.88 8.44 7.40
C ASP A 104 17.33 7.21 8.12
N GLU A 105 16.56 7.40 9.19
CA GLU A 105 15.90 6.31 9.91
C GLU A 105 14.91 5.55 9.03
N PHE A 106 14.13 6.26 8.22
CA PHE A 106 13.21 5.68 7.26
C PHE A 106 13.96 4.83 6.21
N ILE A 107 14.95 5.40 5.54
CA ILE A 107 15.72 4.74 4.48
C ILE A 107 16.41 3.49 5.03
N ASN A 108 17.07 3.61 6.18
CA ASN A 108 17.75 2.48 6.82
C ASN A 108 16.77 1.37 7.18
N TYR A 109 15.64 1.71 7.78
CA TYR A 109 14.63 0.73 8.17
C TYR A 109 14.09 -0.07 6.98
N PHE A 110 13.67 0.60 5.89
CA PHE A 110 13.14 -0.11 4.71
C PHE A 110 14.23 -0.84 3.92
N SER A 111 15.45 -0.31 3.86
CA SER A 111 16.58 -0.98 3.20
C SER A 111 16.95 -2.29 3.90
N LEU A 112 16.94 -2.31 5.24
CA LEU A 112 17.22 -3.51 6.04
C LEU A 112 16.09 -4.54 6.04
N ASN A 113 14.88 -4.15 5.61
CA ASN A 113 13.69 -5.01 5.63
C ASN A 113 13.06 -5.15 4.22
N LYS A 114 13.88 -5.04 3.18
CA LYS A 114 13.43 -5.07 1.78
C LYS A 114 12.67 -6.36 1.44
N ASP A 115 13.09 -7.50 1.97
CA ASP A 115 12.41 -8.80 1.82
C ASP A 115 10.96 -8.81 2.35
N LYS A 116 10.70 -8.03 3.41
CA LYS A 116 9.40 -7.94 4.08
C LYS A 116 8.45 -6.96 3.38
N PHE A 117 8.99 -5.87 2.86
CA PHE A 117 8.22 -4.72 2.38
C PHE A 117 8.28 -4.48 0.86
N GLY A 118 9.21 -5.12 0.13
CA GLY A 118 9.42 -4.95 -1.31
C GLY A 118 10.80 -4.40 -1.66
#